data_AF-A0A9W5TVG8-F1
#
_entry.id   AF-A0A9W5TVG8-F1
#
_cell.length_a   1.000
_cell.length_b   1.000
_cell.length_c   1.000
_cell.angle_alpha   90.00
_cell.angle_beta   90.00
_cell.angle_gamma   90.00
#
_symmetry.space_group_name_H-M   'P 1'
#
loop_
_entity.id
_entity.type
_entity.pdbx_description
1 polymer ?
#
loop_
_entity_poly.entity_id
_entity_poly.type
_entity_poly.pdbx_seq_one_letter_code
_entity_poly.pdbx_strand_id
1 'polypeptide(L)' 'MSKKIKVATIGGGSSYTPELIEGFIKRYEEFPLSELWWLILKRGKKNWKLSGTWLNV' A
#
# COMPACT_ATOMS: atom_id res chain seq x y z
N MET A 1 14.46 -14.53 -13.41
CA MET A 1 13.81 -14.37 -12.10
C MET A 1 12.99 -13.09 -12.13
N SER A 2 11.65 -13.14 -12.06
CA SER A 2 10.89 -11.90 -11.89
C SER A 2 11.22 -11.34 -10.51
N LYS A 3 11.69 -10.10 -10.48
CA LYS A 3 12.08 -9.44 -9.24
C LYS A 3 10.79 -9.09 -8.51
N LYS A 4 10.47 -9.84 -7.46
CA LYS A 4 9.30 -9.60 -6.61
C LYS A 4 9.36 -8.19 -6.03
N ILE A 5 8.43 -7.32 -6.41
CA ILE A 5 8.42 -5.92 -5.98
C ILE A 5 7.59 -5.80 -4.70
N LYS A 6 8.10 -5.06 -3.71
CA LYS A 6 7.35 -4.68 -2.51
C LYS A 6 7.10 -3.18 -2.54
N VAL A 7 5.87 -2.76 -2.30
CA VAL A 7 5.49 -1.34 -2.26
C VAL A 7 4.92 -0.99 -0.90
N ALA A 8 5.33 0.16 -0.36
CA ALA A 8 4.74 0.74 0.83
C ALA A 8 4.17 2.12 0.51
N THR A 9 2.87 2.30 0.74
CA THR A 9 2.15 3.55 0.55
C THR A 9 1.91 4.21 1.91
N ILE A 10 2.52 5.37 2.14
CA ILE A 10 2.24 6.22 3.30
C ILE A 10 1.07 7.14 2.93
N GLY A 11 0.03 7.16 3.77
CA GLY A 11 -1.27 7.76 3.44
C GLY A 11 -2.27 6.77 2.83
N GLY A 12 -2.15 5.46 3.10
CA GLY A 12 -3.01 4.42 2.52
C GLY A 12 -4.49 4.44 2.95
N GLY A 13 -4.92 5.40 3.77
CA GLY A 13 -6.33 5.69 4.02
C GLY A 13 -6.89 6.82 3.16
N SER A 14 -6.17 7.20 2.09
CA SER A 14 -6.63 8.16 1.09
C SER A 14 -7.82 7.62 0.31
N SER A 15 -8.74 8.50 -0.09
CA SER A 15 -9.82 8.16 -1.01
C SER A 15 -9.32 7.70 -2.39
N TYR A 16 -8.06 8.01 -2.74
CA TYR A 16 -7.42 7.63 -4.01
C TYR A 16 -6.71 6.27 -3.99
N THR A 17 -6.71 5.58 -2.85
CA THR A 17 -6.10 4.25 -2.73
C THR A 17 -6.74 3.19 -3.66
N PRO A 18 -8.07 3.18 -3.90
CA PRO A 18 -8.69 2.26 -4.87
C PRO A 18 -8.11 2.37 -6.28
N GLU A 19 -7.92 3.58 -6.81
CA GLU A 19 -7.41 3.83 -8.16
C GLU A 19 -5.93 3.44 -8.27
N LEU A 20 -5.15 3.64 -7.20
CA LEU A 20 -3.77 3.16 -7.13
C LEU A 20 -3.70 1.62 -7.21
N ILE A 21 -4.57 0.93 -6.47
CA ILE A 21 -4.67 -0.55 -6.50
C ILE A 21 -5.11 -1.02 -7.89
N GLU A 22 -6.11 -0.39 -8.48
CA GLU A 22 -6.57 -0.70 -9.84
C GLU A 22 -5.43 -0.52 -10.86
N GLY A 23 -4.60 0.52 -10.70
CA GLY A 23 -3.42 0.73 -11.50
C GLY A 23 -2.38 -0.38 -11.39
N PHE A 24 -2.16 -0.94 -10.19
CA PHE A 24 -1.27 -2.09 -10.00
C PHE A 24 -1.84 -3.36 -10.63
N ILE A 25 -3.14 -3.60 -10.51
CA ILE A 25 -3.80 -4.76 -11.12
C ILE A 25 -3.69 -4.68 -12.65
N LYS A 26 -4.01 -3.52 -13.25
CA LYS A 26 -3.97 -3.33 -14.71
C LYS A 26 -2.58 -3.48 -15.33
N ARG A 27 -1.52 -3.30 -14.55
CA ARG A 27 -0.12 -3.30 -15.01
C ARG A 27 0.74 -4.39 -14.34
N TYR A 28 0.11 -5.44 -13.82
CA TYR A 28 0.81 -6.47 -13.05
C TYR A 28 1.94 -7.15 -13.84
N GLU A 29 1.74 -7.38 -15.14
CA GLU A 29 2.76 -7.97 -16.04
C GLU A 29 4.00 -7.08 -16.17
N GLU A 30 3.83 -5.76 -16.15
CA GLU A 30 4.93 -4.78 -16.23
C GLU A 30 5.53 -4.47 -14.84
N PHE A 31 4.70 -4.55 -13.79
CA PHE A 31 5.03 -4.24 -12.42
C PHE A 31 4.57 -5.37 -11.48
N PRO A 32 5.34 -6.46 -11.36
CA PRO A 32 4.96 -7.65 -10.61
C PRO A 32 5.08 -7.41 -9.10
N LEU A 33 4.04 -6.77 -8.55
CA LEU A 33 3.88 -6.50 -7.13
C LEU A 33 3.64 -7.81 -6.38
N SER A 34 4.41 -8.04 -5.33
CA SER A 34 4.32 -9.25 -4.49
C SER A 34 3.85 -8.96 -3.07
N GLU A 35 4.01 -7.71 -2.62
CA GLU A 35 3.66 -7.30 -1.27
C GLU A 35 3.31 -5.81 -1.27
N LEU A 36 2.17 -5.47 -0.67
CA LEU A 36 1.69 -4.11 -0.56
C LEU A 36 1.45 -3.75 0.90
N TRP A 37 2.01 -2.63 1.34
CA TRP A 37 1.83 -2.07 2.67
C TRP A 37 1.07 -0.75 2.60
N TRP A 38 0.09 -0.58 3.46
CA TRP A 38 -0.61 0.68 3.67
C TRP A 38 -0.30 1.21 5.06
N LEU A 39 0.25 2.41 5.12
CA LEU A 39 0.63 3.11 6.34
C LEU A 39 -0.23 4.37 6.49
N ILE A 40 -0.70 4.66 7.69
CA ILE A 40 -1.50 5.85 8.01
C ILE A 40 -1.20 6.37 9.41
N LEU A 41 -1.18 7.68 9.58
CA LEU A 41 -1.18 8.30 10.90
C LEU A 41 -2.60 8.32 11.46
N LYS A 42 -2.80 7.68 12.61
CA LYS A 42 -4.06 7.73 13.37
C LYS A 42 -3.89 8.64 14.58
N ARG A 43 -4.89 9.47 14.85
CA ARG A 43 -4.95 10.27 16.08
C ARG A 43 -5.21 9.32 17.25
N GLY A 44 -4.25 9.18 18.16
CA GLY A 44 -4.43 8.53 19.45
C GLY A 44 -4.92 9.51 20.52
N LYS A 45 -5.19 9.01 21.73
CA LYS A 45 -5.69 9.82 22.86
C LYS A 45 -4.78 10.99 23.26
N LYS A 46 -3.46 10.85 23.09
CA LYS A 46 -2.46 11.86 23.50
C LYS A 46 -1.53 12.32 22.37
N ASN A 47 -1.35 11.50 21.33
CA ASN A 47 -0.41 11.76 20.24
C ASN A 47 -0.84 11.04 18.95
N TRP A 48 -0.24 11.42 17.83
CA TRP A 48 -0.37 10.69 16.58
C TRP A 48 0.44 9.40 16.62
N LYS A 49 -0.12 8.31 16.08
CA LYS A 49 0.55 7.01 15.97
C LYS A 49 0.54 6.55 14.53
N LEU A 50 1.65 5.98 14.08
CA LEU A 50 1.70 5.27 12.81
C LEU A 50 0.97 3.92 12.98
N SER A 51 0.08 3.63 12.05
CA SER A 51 -0.65 2.37 11.93
C SER A 51 -0.44 1.85 10.52
N GLY A 52 -0.28 0.53 10.36
CA GLY A 52 -0.15 -0.07 9.04
C GLY A 52 -0.84 -1.42 8.93
N THR A 53 -1.14 -1.83 7.71
CA THR A 53 -1.56 -3.18 7.36
C THR A 53 -0.93 -3.57 6.03
N TRP A 54 -0.83 -4.87 5.73
CA TRP A 54 -0.16 -5.35 4.52
C TRP A 54 -0.91 -6.53 3.90
N LEU A 55 -0.65 -6.77 2.62
CA LEU A 55 -1.19 -7.85 1.82
C LEU A 55 -0.08 -8.49 0.98
N ASN A 56 -0.07 -9.82 0.90
CA ASN A 56 0.71 -10.56 -0.09
C ASN A 56 -0.17 -10.75 -1.34
N VAL A 57 0.39 -10.44 -2.50
CA VAL A 57 -0.27 -10.48 -3.81
C VAL A 57 0.11 -11.76 -4.55
#